data_AF-F4C7A4-F1
#
_entry.id   AF-F4C7A4-F1
#
_cell.length_a   1.000
_cell.length_b   1.000
_cell.length_c   1.000
_cell.angle_alpha   90.00
_cell.angle_beta   90.00
_cell.angle_gamma   90.00
#
_symmetry.space_group_name_H-M   'P 1'
#
loop_
_entity.id
_entity.type
_entity.pdbx_description
1 polymer ?
#
loop_
_entity_poly.entity_id
_entity_poly.type
_entity_poly.pdbx_seq_one_letter_code
_entity_poly.pdbx_strand_id
1 'polypeptide(L)'
;MAIGRSHHWEYDQGDWKETKITPDLWEIFYAVTKRRKGHAPKGSGVPVGTEYHWYILAHQNVKKLNANDYSTEMSGLKFKLAHKRADSDKWSTKAPTQRKHLVKFLKEIIAQLESDPIPLTFDYEGVHYEGEGIPITETCHEGVCYELSITLNDKNLGIIRCAKSGWKMDGVEKGLVKAIGNQIFLYFE
;
A
#
# COMPACT_ATOMS: atom_id res chain seq x y z
N MET A 1 4.07 10.66 12.29
CA MET A 1 3.16 9.87 13.14
C MET A 1 3.91 8.68 13.69
N ALA A 2 3.46 8.11 14.81
CA ALA A 2 3.94 6.81 15.26
C ALA A 2 3.60 5.72 14.23
N ILE A 3 4.43 4.66 14.19
CA ILE A 3 4.20 3.47 13.36
C ILE A 3 2.81 2.87 13.70
N GLY A 4 2.08 2.42 12.68
CA GLY A 4 0.74 1.84 12.82
C GLY A 4 -0.44 2.84 12.87
N ARG A 5 -0.20 4.15 12.75
CA ARG A 5 -1.27 5.16 12.61
C ARG A 5 -1.60 5.42 11.14
N SER A 6 -2.90 5.54 10.82
CA SER A 6 -3.39 5.84 9.48
C SER A 6 -3.77 7.32 9.32
N HIS A 7 -3.76 7.80 8.08
CA HIS A 7 -4.39 9.06 7.68
C HIS A 7 -5.47 8.78 6.65
N HIS A 8 -6.60 9.49 6.78
CA HIS A 8 -7.71 9.41 5.84
C HIS A 8 -7.86 10.78 5.17
N TRP A 9 -7.77 10.77 3.85
CA TRP A 9 -7.88 11.95 2.99
C TRP A 9 -9.04 11.74 2.03
N GLU A 10 -9.83 12.79 1.82
CA GLU A 10 -10.78 12.85 0.72
C GLU A 10 -10.12 13.68 -0.38
N TYR A 11 -10.03 13.10 -1.56
CA TYR A 11 -9.51 13.76 -2.74
C TYR A 11 -10.69 14.48 -3.39
N ASP A 12 -10.49 15.73 -3.80
CA ASP A 12 -11.50 16.43 -4.61
C ASP A 12 -11.66 15.70 -5.97
N GLN A 13 -12.51 16.22 -6.87
CA GLN A 13 -12.53 15.74 -8.24
C GLN A 13 -11.16 16.03 -8.89
N GLY A 14 -10.38 14.97 -9.14
CA GLY A 14 -9.04 15.06 -9.70
C GLY A 14 -9.02 14.77 -11.19
N ASP A 15 -8.04 15.32 -11.89
CA ASP A 15 -7.79 15.04 -13.31
C ASP A 15 -6.88 13.82 -13.42
N TRP A 16 -7.41 12.71 -13.95
CA TRP A 16 -6.65 11.50 -14.27
C TRP A 16 -6.36 11.47 -15.77
N LYS A 17 -5.07 11.39 -16.10
CA LYS A 17 -4.57 11.30 -17.46
C LYS A 17 -3.66 10.09 -17.55
N GLU A 18 -3.80 9.34 -18.62
CA GLU A 18 -2.91 8.24 -18.95
C GLU A 18 -2.49 8.31 -20.40
N THR A 19 -1.21 8.01 -20.63
CA THR A 19 -0.62 8.00 -21.96
C THR A 19 0.02 6.63 -22.17
N LYS A 20 -0.42 5.90 -23.19
CA LYS A 20 0.19 4.62 -23.54
C LYS A 20 1.61 4.87 -24.06
N ILE A 21 2.63 4.36 -23.37
CA ILE A 21 4.03 4.45 -23.79
C ILE A 21 4.40 3.23 -24.65
N THR A 22 4.01 2.04 -24.23
CA THR A 22 4.22 0.77 -24.95
C THR A 22 2.96 -0.11 -24.80
N PRO A 23 2.86 -1.30 -25.46
CA PRO A 23 1.70 -2.17 -25.33
C PRO A 23 1.24 -2.43 -23.90
N ASP A 24 2.20 -2.61 -22.98
CA ASP A 24 1.98 -2.98 -21.58
C ASP A 24 2.43 -1.90 -20.57
N LEU A 25 2.87 -0.73 -21.04
CA LEU A 25 3.32 0.37 -20.19
C LEU A 25 2.55 1.65 -20.49
N TRP A 26 2.00 2.25 -19.44
CA TRP A 26 1.31 3.54 -19.48
C TRP A 26 1.97 4.51 -18.53
N GLU A 27 2.14 5.75 -18.98
CA GLU A 27 2.33 6.89 -18.10
C GLU A 27 1.00 7.19 -17.43
N ILE A 28 1.01 7.47 -16.13
CA ILE A 28 -0.15 8.00 -15.42
C ILE A 28 0.20 9.35 -14.82
N PHE A 29 -0.72 10.28 -14.91
CA PHE A 29 -0.68 11.57 -14.25
C PHE A 29 -2.01 11.80 -13.54
N TYR A 30 -1.93 12.07 -12.25
CA TYR A 30 -3.10 12.41 -11.44
C TYR A 30 -2.80 13.62 -10.56
N ALA A 31 -3.62 14.66 -10.68
CA ALA A 31 -3.46 15.89 -9.92
C ALA A 31 -4.78 16.34 -9.31
N VAL A 32 -4.73 16.63 -8.00
CA VAL A 32 -5.88 17.13 -7.25
C VAL A 32 -5.47 17.70 -5.90
N THR A 33 -6.33 18.55 -5.34
CA THR A 33 -6.23 18.96 -3.93
C THR A 33 -6.81 17.88 -3.04
N LYS A 34 -6.06 17.49 -1.99
CA LYS A 34 -6.54 16.56 -0.97
C LYS A 34 -6.92 17.32 0.30
N ARG A 35 -7.99 16.88 0.96
CA ARG A 35 -8.49 17.48 2.19
C ARG A 35 -8.50 16.46 3.31
N ARG A 36 -8.14 16.89 4.52
CA ARG A 36 -8.16 16.00 5.69
C ARG A 36 -9.63 15.78 6.07
N LYS A 37 -10.03 14.51 6.27
CA LYS A 37 -11.41 14.18 6.66
C LYS A 37 -11.84 14.80 8.01
N GLY A 38 -10.88 15.07 8.90
CA GLY A 38 -11.10 15.74 10.17
C GLY A 38 -10.14 16.91 10.36
N HIS A 39 -10.48 17.82 11.27
CA HIS A 39 -9.61 18.96 11.58
C HIS A 39 -8.27 18.50 12.18
N ALA A 40 -7.20 19.20 11.83
CA ALA A 40 -5.90 18.94 12.42
C ALA A 40 -5.86 19.44 13.88
N PRO A 41 -5.34 18.64 14.83
CA PRO A 41 -5.04 19.14 16.16
C PRO A 41 -4.20 20.41 16.11
N LYS A 42 -4.45 21.35 17.03
CA LYS A 42 -3.70 22.61 17.09
C LYS A 42 -2.21 22.33 17.26
N GLY A 43 -1.38 22.97 16.44
CA GLY A 43 0.08 22.77 16.43
C GLY A 43 0.56 21.48 15.77
N SER A 44 -0.32 20.68 15.15
CA SER A 44 0.05 19.47 14.42
C SER A 44 0.18 19.69 12.92
N GLY A 45 0.93 18.81 12.26
CA GLY A 45 1.20 18.89 10.82
C GLY A 45 2.57 19.48 10.52
N VAL A 46 2.85 19.67 9.24
CA VAL A 46 4.07 20.36 8.78
C VAL A 46 3.74 21.79 8.36
N PRO A 47 4.72 22.71 8.39
CA PRO A 47 4.51 24.08 7.94
C PRO A 47 3.95 24.15 6.51
N VAL A 48 3.12 25.16 6.25
CA VAL A 48 2.62 25.48 4.91
C VAL A 48 3.81 25.70 3.96
N GLY A 49 3.71 25.17 2.73
CA GLY A 49 4.80 25.19 1.76
C GLY A 49 5.76 23.98 1.84
N THR A 50 5.57 23.08 2.81
CA THR A 50 6.33 21.82 2.84
C THR A 50 5.93 20.90 1.69
N GLU A 51 6.92 20.46 0.91
CA GLU A 51 6.72 19.55 -0.21
C GLU A 51 7.26 18.14 0.10
N TYR A 52 6.62 17.14 -0.50
CA TYR A 52 7.03 15.74 -0.34
C TYR A 52 7.18 15.06 -1.69
N HIS A 53 8.29 14.33 -1.84
CA HIS A 53 8.48 13.42 -2.94
C HIS A 53 8.26 11.99 -2.46
N TRP A 54 7.16 11.40 -2.90
CA TRP A 54 6.78 10.04 -2.58
C TRP A 54 6.86 9.17 -3.84
N TYR A 55 7.47 8.00 -3.71
CA TYR A 55 7.35 6.95 -4.69
C TYR A 55 6.21 6.01 -4.26
N ILE A 56 5.30 5.67 -5.16
CA ILE A 56 4.18 4.77 -4.89
C ILE A 56 4.40 3.52 -5.74
N LEU A 57 4.46 2.37 -5.08
CA LEU A 57 4.40 1.06 -5.71
C LEU A 57 3.08 0.44 -5.32
N ALA A 58 2.15 0.34 -6.27
CA ALA A 58 0.79 -0.07 -5.97
C ALA A 58 0.18 -0.88 -7.12
N HIS A 59 -0.72 -1.78 -6.75
CA HIS A 59 -1.68 -2.37 -7.66
C HIS A 59 -2.80 -1.36 -7.89
N GLN A 60 -3.20 -1.19 -9.15
CA GLN A 60 -4.45 -0.52 -9.49
C GLN A 60 -5.41 -1.58 -10.02
N ASN A 61 -6.50 -1.80 -9.31
CA ASN A 61 -7.58 -2.68 -9.72
C ASN A 61 -8.68 -1.83 -10.33
N VAL A 62 -9.02 -2.12 -11.59
CA VAL A 62 -10.06 -1.40 -12.33
C VAL A 62 -11.16 -2.38 -12.73
N LYS A 63 -12.41 -2.01 -12.49
CA LYS A 63 -13.58 -2.80 -12.91
C LYS A 63 -14.55 -1.91 -13.65
N LYS A 64 -14.89 -2.31 -14.88
CA LYS A 64 -15.95 -1.66 -15.65
C LYS A 64 -17.30 -1.91 -14.96
N LEU A 65 -18.02 -0.85 -14.64
CA LEU A 65 -19.33 -0.92 -14.00
C LEU A 65 -20.46 -0.82 -15.01
N ASN A 66 -20.30 0.05 -16.01
CA ASN A 66 -21.23 0.20 -17.13
C ASN A 66 -20.49 0.80 -18.34
N ALA A 67 -21.23 1.33 -19.33
CA ALA A 67 -20.66 1.89 -20.55
C ALA A 67 -19.59 2.96 -20.29
N ASN A 68 -19.79 3.80 -19.28
CA ASN A 68 -19.00 5.01 -19.03
C ASN A 68 -18.30 5.01 -17.66
N ASP A 69 -18.71 4.16 -16.73
CA ASP A 69 -18.18 4.16 -15.37
C ASP A 69 -17.28 2.96 -15.11
N TYR A 70 -16.19 3.22 -14.42
CA TYR A 70 -15.24 2.24 -13.92
C TYR A 70 -14.95 2.53 -12.46
N SER A 71 -14.96 1.51 -11.60
CA SER A 71 -14.38 1.64 -10.27
C SER A 71 -12.86 1.53 -10.39
N THR A 72 -12.13 2.38 -9.67
CA THR A 72 -10.68 2.29 -9.54
C THR A 72 -10.33 2.18 -8.06
N GLU A 73 -9.51 1.20 -7.72
CA GLU A 73 -8.95 1.02 -6.39
C GLU A 73 -7.43 0.92 -6.52
N MET A 74 -6.70 1.57 -5.62
CA MET A 74 -5.25 1.48 -5.58
C MET A 74 -4.80 1.06 -4.18
N SER A 75 -4.07 -0.05 -4.11
CA SER A 75 -3.51 -0.61 -2.87
C SER A 75 -2.02 -0.85 -3.05
N GLY A 76 -1.21 -0.52 -2.05
CA GLY A 76 0.23 -0.69 -2.15
C GLY A 76 1.04 0.07 -1.13
N LEU A 77 2.34 0.17 -1.41
CA LEU A 77 3.34 0.79 -0.56
C LEU A 77 3.69 2.19 -1.06
N LYS A 78 4.02 3.07 -0.11
CA LYS A 78 4.42 4.44 -0.38
C LYS A 78 5.70 4.76 0.37
N PHE A 79 6.77 5.03 -0.37
CA PHE A 79 8.11 5.25 0.15
C PHE A 79 8.52 6.72 0.08
N LYS A 80 9.05 7.26 1.19
CA LYS A 80 9.52 8.66 1.24
C LYS A 80 10.95 8.75 0.72
N LEU A 81 11.15 9.36 -0.44
CA LEU A 81 12.50 9.56 -0.98
C LEU A 81 13.18 10.80 -0.40
N ALA A 82 12.41 11.89 -0.26
CA ALA A 82 12.90 13.15 0.27
C ALA A 82 11.74 14.03 0.77
N HIS A 83 12.08 15.12 1.45
CA HIS A 83 11.18 16.25 1.69
C HIS A 83 11.93 17.55 1.46
N LYS A 84 11.22 18.62 1.16
CA LYS A 84 11.77 19.97 1.11
C LYS A 84 11.09 20.79 2.20
N ARG A 85 11.89 21.41 3.07
CA ARG A 85 11.35 22.23 4.18
C ARG A 85 10.77 23.51 3.59
N ALA A 86 9.75 24.06 4.25
CA ALA A 86 9.08 25.28 3.80
C ALA A 86 10.03 26.49 3.68
N ASP A 87 11.08 26.53 4.50
CA ASP A 87 12.10 27.59 4.56
C ASP A 87 13.37 27.25 3.74
N SER A 88 13.34 26.21 2.92
CA SER A 88 14.53 25.73 2.21
C SER A 88 14.28 25.48 0.73
N ASP A 89 15.18 25.98 -0.11
CA ASP A 89 15.17 25.70 -1.55
C ASP A 89 15.79 24.34 -1.91
N LYS A 90 16.30 23.61 -0.91
CA LYS A 90 16.99 22.33 -1.13
C LYS A 90 16.15 21.18 -0.61
N TRP A 91 16.05 20.11 -1.41
CA TRP A 91 15.56 18.82 -0.95
C TRP A 91 16.46 18.26 0.15
N SER A 92 15.87 17.52 1.09
CA SER A 92 16.58 16.87 2.21
C SER A 92 17.69 15.93 1.75
N THR A 93 17.61 15.45 0.51
CA THR A 93 18.53 14.49 -0.10
C THR A 93 18.71 14.84 -1.58
N LYS A 94 19.93 14.79 -2.12
CA LYS A 94 20.20 15.04 -3.55
C LYS A 94 19.64 13.91 -4.42
N ALA A 95 19.27 14.23 -5.67
CA ALA A 95 18.64 13.28 -6.59
C ALA A 95 19.43 11.96 -6.81
N PRO A 96 20.77 11.95 -6.96
CA PRO A 96 21.52 10.69 -7.10
C PRO A 96 21.39 9.77 -5.88
N THR A 97 21.33 10.34 -4.68
CA THR A 97 21.16 9.58 -3.43
C THR A 97 19.72 9.09 -3.27
N GLN A 98 18.72 9.91 -3.65
CA GLN A 98 17.31 9.46 -3.73
C GLN A 98 17.19 8.23 -4.64
N ARG A 99 17.83 8.24 -5.81
CA ARG A 99 17.86 7.09 -6.74
C ARG A 99 18.50 5.84 -6.11
N LYS A 100 19.63 5.99 -5.40
CA LYS A 100 20.27 4.85 -4.71
C LYS A 100 19.36 4.23 -3.66
N HIS A 101 18.65 5.06 -2.87
CA HIS A 101 17.67 4.56 -1.91
C HIS A 101 16.51 3.84 -2.59
N LEU A 102 15.99 4.39 -3.69
CA LEU A 102 14.94 3.74 -4.47
C LEU A 102 15.40 2.38 -5.01
N VAL A 103 16.61 2.28 -5.57
CA VAL A 103 17.16 1.00 -6.05
C VAL A 103 17.29 -0.01 -4.93
N LYS A 104 17.72 0.41 -3.73
CA LYS A 104 17.81 -0.49 -2.56
C LYS A 104 16.43 -1.03 -2.20
N PHE A 105 15.45 -0.14 -2.06
CA PHE A 105 14.06 -0.49 -1.77
C PHE A 105 13.48 -1.46 -2.81
N LEU A 106 13.67 -1.18 -4.11
CA LEU A 106 13.18 -2.06 -5.17
C LEU A 106 13.85 -3.44 -5.14
N LYS A 107 15.13 -3.54 -4.77
CA LYS A 107 15.80 -4.84 -4.60
C LYS A 107 15.24 -5.62 -3.40
N GLU A 108 14.89 -4.94 -2.32
CA GLU A 108 14.23 -5.55 -1.16
C GLU A 108 12.84 -6.08 -1.55
N ILE A 109 12.09 -5.32 -2.34
CA ILE A 109 10.80 -5.77 -2.91
C ILE A 109 10.98 -6.97 -3.84
N ILE A 110 11.99 -6.96 -4.72
CA ILE A 110 12.29 -8.12 -5.59
C ILE A 110 12.55 -9.35 -4.73
N ALA A 111 13.45 -9.24 -3.74
CA ALA A 111 13.76 -10.35 -2.84
C ALA A 111 12.53 -10.84 -2.06
N GLN A 112 11.61 -9.94 -1.71
CA GLN A 112 10.33 -10.30 -1.11
C GLN A 112 9.42 -11.05 -2.09
N LEU A 113 9.28 -10.57 -3.33
CA LEU A 113 8.45 -11.22 -4.35
C LEU A 113 9.02 -12.60 -4.78
N GLU A 114 10.33 -12.78 -4.66
CA GLU A 114 11.02 -14.04 -4.91
C GLU A 114 11.05 -14.97 -3.68
N SER A 115 10.58 -14.51 -2.52
CA SER A 115 10.55 -15.32 -1.29
C SER A 115 9.42 -16.34 -1.30
N ASP A 116 9.59 -17.41 -0.53
CA ASP A 116 8.58 -18.46 -0.41
C ASP A 116 7.27 -17.88 0.17
N PRO A 117 6.16 -17.93 -0.60
CA PRO A 117 4.88 -17.45 -0.11
C PRO A 117 4.33 -18.37 0.98
N ILE A 118 3.53 -17.81 1.88
CA ILE A 118 2.71 -18.62 2.78
C ILE A 118 1.48 -19.09 2.00
N PRO A 119 1.28 -20.40 1.77
CA PRO A 119 0.10 -20.89 1.08
C PRO A 119 -1.14 -20.67 1.95
N LEU A 120 -2.21 -20.20 1.35
CA LEU A 120 -3.49 -19.94 2.02
C LEU A 120 -4.59 -20.72 1.31
N THR A 121 -5.18 -21.70 2.00
CA THR A 121 -6.30 -22.48 1.47
C THR A 121 -7.33 -22.69 2.56
N PHE A 122 -8.55 -22.19 2.35
CA PHE A 122 -9.63 -22.29 3.34
C PHE A 122 -11.00 -22.01 2.71
N ASP A 123 -12.06 -22.52 3.35
CA ASP A 123 -13.43 -22.17 3.00
C ASP A 123 -13.98 -21.10 3.95
N TYR A 124 -14.66 -20.10 3.39
CA TYR A 124 -15.34 -19.06 4.16
C TYR A 124 -16.66 -18.70 3.48
N GLU A 125 -17.76 -18.77 4.25
CA GLU A 125 -19.13 -18.46 3.78
C GLU A 125 -19.53 -19.16 2.47
N GLY A 126 -19.10 -20.41 2.30
CA GLY A 126 -19.42 -21.22 1.12
C GLY A 126 -18.58 -20.90 -0.13
N VAL A 127 -17.55 -20.05 0.01
CA VAL A 127 -16.56 -19.77 -1.02
C VAL A 127 -15.23 -20.42 -0.65
N HIS A 128 -14.65 -21.16 -1.60
CA HIS A 128 -13.30 -21.67 -1.49
C HIS A 128 -12.29 -20.58 -1.84
N TYR A 129 -11.33 -20.36 -0.96
CA TYR A 129 -10.24 -19.42 -1.16
C TYR A 129 -8.93 -20.19 -1.26
N GLU A 130 -8.19 -19.93 -2.33
CA GLU A 130 -6.85 -20.45 -2.58
C GLU A 130 -5.93 -19.29 -3.00
N GLY A 131 -4.70 -19.29 -2.49
CA GLY A 131 -3.70 -18.31 -2.88
C GLY A 131 -2.57 -18.24 -1.87
N GLU A 132 -2.11 -17.03 -1.60
CA GLU A 132 -0.86 -16.82 -0.89
C GLU A 132 -0.78 -15.50 -0.11
N GLY A 133 0.03 -15.53 0.94
CA GLY A 133 0.51 -14.36 1.65
C GLY A 133 2.01 -14.20 1.48
N ILE A 134 2.44 -13.12 0.84
CA ILE A 134 3.86 -12.77 0.71
C ILE A 134 4.27 -11.91 1.91
N PRO A 135 5.21 -12.36 2.76
CA PRO A 135 5.61 -11.61 3.95
C PRO A 135 6.28 -10.27 3.63
N ILE A 136 5.90 -9.20 4.32
CA ILE A 136 6.64 -7.93 4.25
C ILE A 136 7.84 -8.06 5.18
N THR A 137 8.99 -8.44 4.61
CA THR A 137 10.21 -8.82 5.34
C THR A 137 10.68 -7.79 6.35
N GLU A 138 10.51 -6.49 6.07
CA GLU A 138 10.83 -5.39 7.00
C GLU A 138 10.01 -5.40 8.30
N THR A 139 8.88 -6.12 8.31
CA THR A 139 7.97 -6.23 9.46
C THR A 139 8.13 -7.54 10.24
N CYS A 140 9.00 -8.43 9.78
CA CYS A 140 9.23 -9.71 10.44
C CYS A 140 10.14 -9.55 11.66
N HIS A 141 9.78 -10.18 12.77
CA HIS A 141 10.59 -10.24 13.98
C HIS A 141 10.70 -11.69 14.44
N GLU A 142 11.93 -12.16 14.66
CA GLU A 142 12.23 -13.53 15.11
C GLU A 142 11.60 -14.63 14.22
N GLY A 143 11.54 -14.40 12.90
CA GLY A 143 10.99 -15.35 11.93
C GLY A 143 9.45 -15.29 11.78
N VAL A 144 8.76 -14.49 12.60
CA VAL A 144 7.31 -14.27 12.48
C VAL A 144 7.05 -12.95 11.78
N CYS A 145 6.25 -12.98 10.72
CA CYS A 145 5.91 -11.81 9.93
C CYS A 145 4.52 -11.29 10.29
N TYR A 146 4.46 -10.05 10.78
CA TYR A 146 3.22 -9.44 11.25
C TYR A 146 2.44 -8.71 10.15
N GLU A 147 3.03 -8.49 8.97
CA GLU A 147 2.36 -7.93 7.80
C GLU A 147 2.65 -8.76 6.54
N LEU A 148 1.60 -9.04 5.77
CA LEU A 148 1.68 -9.84 4.55
C LEU A 148 0.84 -9.20 3.43
N SER A 149 1.35 -9.26 2.21
CA SER A 149 0.56 -8.95 1.01
C SER A 149 -0.23 -10.19 0.61
N ILE A 150 -1.56 -10.07 0.54
CA ILE A 150 -2.46 -11.20 0.34
C ILE A 150 -3.02 -11.20 -1.08
N THR A 151 -2.90 -12.35 -1.75
CA THR A 151 -3.56 -12.66 -3.01
C THR A 151 -4.41 -13.91 -2.81
N LEU A 152 -5.71 -13.84 -3.10
CA LEU A 152 -6.60 -15.00 -3.07
C LEU A 152 -7.44 -15.03 -4.34
N ASN A 153 -7.59 -16.22 -4.93
CA ASN A 153 -8.31 -16.47 -6.18
C ASN A 153 -7.90 -15.47 -7.27
N ASP A 154 -6.57 -15.35 -7.48
CA ASP A 154 -5.91 -14.42 -8.43
C ASP A 154 -6.17 -12.93 -8.19
N LYS A 155 -6.79 -12.56 -7.07
CA LYS A 155 -7.08 -11.18 -6.71
C LYS A 155 -6.17 -10.70 -5.59
N ASN A 156 -5.40 -9.65 -5.86
CA ASN A 156 -4.70 -8.92 -4.81
C ASN A 156 -5.72 -8.23 -3.90
N LEU A 157 -5.71 -8.61 -2.62
CA LEU A 157 -6.61 -8.03 -1.62
C LEU A 157 -5.92 -6.88 -0.86
N GLY A 158 -4.59 -6.78 -0.91
CA GLY A 158 -3.79 -5.76 -0.23
C GLY A 158 -3.01 -6.31 0.97
N ILE A 159 -2.71 -5.45 1.95
CA ILE A 159 -1.85 -5.81 3.08
C ILE A 159 -2.67 -6.12 4.33
N ILE A 160 -2.56 -7.34 4.83
CA ILE A 160 -3.05 -7.73 6.16
C ILE A 160 -1.96 -7.43 7.21
N ARG A 161 -2.38 -6.95 8.38
CA ARG A 161 -1.48 -6.65 9.50
C ARG A 161 -2.01 -7.16 10.83
N CYS A 162 -1.14 -7.74 11.65
CA CYS A 162 -1.43 -8.18 13.00
C CYS A 162 -1.32 -6.99 13.96
N ALA A 163 -2.45 -6.51 14.49
CA ALA A 163 -2.48 -5.47 15.51
C ALA A 163 -2.75 -6.07 16.90
N LYS A 164 -2.53 -5.29 17.97
CA LYS A 164 -2.86 -5.69 19.35
C LYS A 164 -4.31 -6.18 19.55
N SER A 165 -5.22 -5.72 18.69
CA SER A 165 -6.65 -6.09 18.73
C SER A 165 -7.01 -7.19 17.72
N GLY A 166 -6.03 -7.90 17.16
CA GLY A 166 -6.19 -8.88 16.09
C GLY A 166 -5.84 -8.35 14.69
N TRP A 167 -6.09 -9.18 13.69
CA TRP A 167 -5.79 -8.92 12.28
C TRP A 167 -6.63 -7.78 11.68
N LYS A 168 -6.02 -6.97 10.82
CA LYS A 168 -6.66 -5.83 10.14
C LYS A 168 -6.23 -5.77 8.68
N MET A 169 -7.18 -5.36 7.84
CA MET A 169 -6.97 -5.14 6.41
C MET A 169 -7.94 -4.06 5.94
N ASP A 170 -7.47 -3.17 5.08
CA ASP A 170 -8.30 -2.12 4.50
C ASP A 170 -9.03 -2.70 3.26
N GLY A 171 -10.30 -2.33 3.05
CA GLY A 171 -11.06 -2.76 1.87
C GLY A 171 -11.61 -4.20 1.90
N VAL A 172 -11.32 -4.98 2.94
CA VAL A 172 -11.77 -6.38 3.09
C VAL A 172 -12.71 -6.52 4.29
N GLU A 173 -13.72 -7.38 4.15
CA GLU A 173 -14.69 -7.65 5.21
C GLU A 173 -14.03 -8.31 6.44
N LYS A 174 -14.45 -7.88 7.65
CA LYS A 174 -13.84 -8.29 8.92
C LYS A 174 -13.82 -9.81 9.14
N GLY A 175 -14.88 -10.52 8.73
CA GLY A 175 -14.95 -11.98 8.90
C GLY A 175 -13.90 -12.70 8.05
N LEU A 176 -13.78 -12.32 6.79
CA LEU A 176 -12.73 -12.82 5.89
C LEU A 176 -11.32 -12.46 6.38
N VAL A 177 -11.10 -11.24 6.88
CA VAL A 177 -9.80 -10.85 7.49
C VAL A 177 -9.42 -11.78 8.65
N LYS A 178 -10.39 -12.16 9.49
CA LYS A 178 -10.16 -13.09 10.59
C LYS A 178 -9.83 -14.50 10.08
N ALA A 179 -10.55 -14.99 9.06
CA ALA A 179 -10.28 -16.29 8.45
C ALA A 179 -8.86 -16.37 7.86
N ILE A 180 -8.44 -15.35 7.11
CA ILE A 180 -7.08 -15.23 6.57
C ILE A 180 -6.06 -15.23 7.72
N GLY A 181 -6.28 -14.39 8.72
CA GLY A 181 -5.38 -14.27 9.87
C GLY A 181 -5.21 -15.57 10.66
N ASN A 182 -6.23 -16.40 10.74
CA ASN A 182 -6.14 -17.72 11.37
C ASN A 182 -5.24 -18.67 10.56
N GLN A 183 -5.34 -18.68 9.23
CA GLN A 183 -4.47 -19.50 8.38
C GLN A 183 -3.00 -19.09 8.49
N ILE A 184 -2.74 -17.79 8.51
CA ILE A 184 -1.39 -17.26 8.72
C ILE A 184 -0.86 -17.67 10.09
N PHE A 185 -1.68 -17.61 11.13
CA PHE A 185 -1.27 -18.03 12.47
C PHE A 185 -0.93 -19.53 12.53
N LEU A 186 -1.77 -20.39 11.94
CA LEU A 186 -1.53 -21.84 11.86
C LEU A 186 -0.24 -22.20 11.12
N TYR A 187 0.21 -21.37 10.18
CA TYR A 187 1.47 -21.60 9.46
C TYR A 187 2.72 -21.33 10.32
N PHE A 188 2.62 -20.41 11.29
CA PHE A 188 3.73 -20.04 12.16
C PHE A 188 3.75 -20.77 13.51
N GLU A 189 2.71 -21.57 13.82
CA GLU A 189 2.69 -22.53 14.95
C GLU A 189 3.40 -23.85 14.60
#